data_AF-A0A9R0BNU7-F1
#
_entry.id   AF-A0A9R0BNU7-F1
#
_cell.length_a   1.000
_cell.length_b   1.000
_cell.length_c   1.000
_cell.angle_alpha   90.00
_cell.angle_beta   90.00
_cell.angle_gamma   90.00
#
_symmetry.space_group_name_H-M   'P 1'
#
loop_
_entity.id
_entity.type
_entity.pdbx_description
1 polymer ?
#
loop_
_entity_poly.entity_id
_entity_poly.type
_entity_poly.pdbx_seq_one_letter_code
_entity_poly.pdbx_strand_id
1 'polypeptide(L)'
;MVYPISSTAPIRFRRYTVSYLENMENIYLTIATYFDTLGLGTMNIDKVYGQWAWFTDNIYDLNLFVFVGNYPYQIAKNRYDTFVDILPVAITSIVNGDRVFLISNPCLLNSKITVRFISSHPTLNRTVDYGNIRDFIF
;
A
#
# COMPACT_ATOMS: atom_id res chain seq x y z
N MET A 1 -15.59 -17.86 -5.01
CA MET A 1 -16.02 -17.73 -3.61
C MET A 1 -15.02 -16.81 -2.91
N VAL A 2 -15.47 -15.72 -2.28
CA VAL A 2 -14.60 -14.82 -1.49
C VAL A 2 -14.75 -15.23 -0.03
N TYR A 3 -13.66 -15.68 0.60
CA TYR A 3 -13.66 -16.08 2.01
C TYR A 3 -13.45 -14.86 2.92
N PRO A 4 -13.98 -14.86 4.15
CA PRO A 4 -13.69 -13.82 5.13
C PRO A 4 -12.18 -13.78 5.42
N ILE A 5 -11.67 -12.59 5.74
CA ILE A 5 -10.27 -12.43 6.15
C ILE A 5 -10.11 -13.00 7.56
N SER A 6 -9.16 -13.92 7.69
CA SER A 6 -8.63 -14.39 8.97
C SER A 6 -7.22 -13.85 9.17
N SER A 7 -6.60 -14.09 10.32
CA SER A 7 -5.21 -13.70 10.57
C SER A 7 -4.17 -14.40 9.68
N THR A 8 -4.55 -15.43 8.89
CA THR A 8 -3.61 -16.24 8.10
C THR A 8 -4.01 -16.41 6.64
N ALA A 9 -5.25 -16.08 6.28
CA ALA A 9 -5.78 -16.27 4.94
C ALA A 9 -6.84 -15.19 4.60
N PRO A 10 -7.19 -15.02 3.32
CA PRO A 10 -6.49 -15.52 2.13
C PRO A 10 -5.23 -14.67 1.81
N ILE A 11 -4.31 -15.22 1.00
CA ILE A 11 -3.25 -14.41 0.36
C ILE A 11 -3.85 -13.59 -0.79
N ARG A 12 -4.57 -14.26 -1.70
CA ARG A 12 -5.23 -13.60 -2.82
C ARG A 12 -6.36 -12.71 -2.32
N PHE A 13 -6.53 -11.56 -2.97
CA PHE A 13 -7.57 -10.57 -2.65
C PHE A 13 -7.42 -9.89 -1.29
N ARG A 14 -6.41 -10.22 -0.48
CA ARG A 14 -6.08 -9.46 0.72
C ARG A 14 -5.53 -8.09 0.30
N ARG A 15 -6.25 -7.05 0.72
CA ARG A 15 -6.01 -5.65 0.39
C ARG A 15 -5.81 -4.85 1.66
N TYR A 16 -4.99 -3.83 1.53
CA TYR A 16 -4.61 -2.90 2.58
C TYR A 16 -5.08 -1.51 2.20
N THR A 17 -5.56 -0.76 3.18
CA THR A 17 -5.77 0.68 3.07
C THR A 17 -5.16 1.33 4.30
N VAL A 18 -4.10 2.10 4.08
CA VAL A 18 -3.47 2.92 5.12
C VAL A 18 -4.02 4.33 4.98
N SER A 19 -4.55 4.87 6.07
CA SER A 19 -5.03 6.23 6.16
C SER A 19 -4.44 6.94 7.36
N TYR A 20 -4.37 8.27 7.26
CA TYR A 20 -3.85 9.14 8.30
C TYR A 20 -4.97 10.04 8.81
N LEU A 21 -5.06 10.24 10.12
CA LEU A 21 -5.80 11.38 10.66
C LEU A 21 -4.93 12.64 10.61
N GLU A 22 -5.61 13.79 10.76
CA GLU A 22 -5.04 15.14 10.78
C GLU A 22 -3.56 15.20 11.21
N ASN A 23 -2.72 15.87 10.41
CA ASN A 23 -1.28 16.05 10.63
C ASN A 23 -0.40 14.78 10.62
N MET A 24 -0.90 13.63 10.14
CA MET A 24 -0.14 12.36 10.05
C MET A 24 0.25 11.74 11.40
N GLU A 25 -0.34 12.20 12.50
CA GLU A 25 0.02 11.73 13.85
C GLU A 25 -0.51 10.32 14.15
N ASN A 26 -1.63 9.93 13.54
CA ASN A 26 -2.25 8.62 13.75
C ASN A 26 -2.41 7.86 12.42
N ILE A 27 -1.89 6.64 12.39
CA ILE A 27 -1.93 5.74 11.23
C ILE A 27 -2.95 4.64 11.48
N TYR A 28 -3.86 4.46 10.53
CA TYR A 28 -4.88 3.42 10.55
C TYR A 28 -4.63 2.45 9.41
N LEU A 29 -4.54 1.17 9.73
CA LEU A 29 -4.46 0.09 8.76
C LEU A 29 -5.78 -0.67 8.71
N THR A 30 -6.42 -0.64 7.55
CA THR A 30 -7.57 -1.50 7.24
C THR A 30 -7.11 -2.66 6.36
N ILE A 31 -7.44 -3.88 6.78
CA ILE A 31 -7.18 -5.10 6.02
C ILE A 31 -8.53 -5.72 5.63
N ALA A 32 -8.79 -5.79 4.31
CA ALA A 32 -10.07 -6.22 3.78
C ALA A 32 -9.90 -6.95 2.43
N THR A 33 -10.96 -7.59 1.93
CA THR A 33 -10.96 -8.19 0.58
C THR A 33 -11.30 -7.16 -0.51
N TYR A 34 -11.56 -5.93 -0.11
CA TYR A 34 -11.88 -4.76 -0.92
C TYR A 34 -11.10 -3.55 -0.39
N PHE A 35 -10.87 -2.56 -1.24
CA PHE A 35 -10.34 -1.29 -0.76
C PHE A 35 -11.42 -0.52 -0.03
N ASP A 36 -11.04 0.17 1.05
CA ASP A 36 -11.92 1.13 1.65
C ASP A 36 -12.07 2.34 0.71
N THR A 37 -13.19 2.39 0.00
CA THR A 37 -13.52 3.40 -1.00
C THR A 37 -14.22 4.63 -0.42
N LEU A 38 -14.32 4.76 0.92
CA LEU A 38 -14.82 5.98 1.56
C LEU A 38 -14.03 7.19 1.02
N GLY A 39 -14.70 7.97 0.18
CA GLY A 39 -14.31 9.33 -0.20
C GLY A 39 -13.28 9.48 -1.34
N LEU A 40 -13.34 8.73 -2.44
CA LEU A 40 -12.58 9.09 -3.67
C LEU A 40 -12.93 10.49 -4.23
N GLY A 41 -14.01 11.11 -3.74
CA GLY A 41 -14.48 12.44 -4.15
C GLY A 41 -13.96 13.61 -3.30
N THR A 42 -13.15 13.37 -2.26
CA THR A 42 -12.66 14.46 -1.39
C THR A 42 -11.14 14.50 -1.37
N MET A 43 -10.58 15.63 -1.77
CA MET A 43 -9.15 15.94 -1.93
C MET A 43 -8.30 15.84 -0.63
N ASN A 44 -8.84 15.29 0.46
CA ASN A 44 -8.30 15.46 1.81
C ASN A 44 -7.80 14.15 2.46
N ILE A 45 -7.85 12.99 1.79
CA ILE A 45 -7.34 11.76 2.40
C ILE A 45 -6.31 11.11 1.48
N ASP A 46 -5.04 11.40 1.75
CA ASP A 46 -3.89 10.75 1.15
C ASP A 46 -3.78 9.31 1.70
N LYS A 47 -4.55 8.40 1.10
CA LYS A 47 -4.53 6.98 1.42
C LYS A 47 -3.46 6.24 0.62
N VAL A 48 -2.84 5.23 1.24
CA VAL A 48 -2.02 4.24 0.54
C VAL A 48 -2.83 2.95 0.40
N TYR A 49 -3.01 2.50 -0.83
CA TYR A 49 -3.72 1.25 -1.12
C TYR A 49 -2.72 0.15 -1.42
N GLY A 50 -2.92 -1.06 -0.92
CA GLY A 50 -2.03 -2.19 -1.17
C GLY A 50 -2.77 -3.47 -1.53
N GLN A 51 -2.21 -4.28 -2.43
CA GLN A 51 -2.71 -5.62 -2.70
C GLN A 51 -1.58 -6.57 -3.08
N TRP A 52 -1.76 -7.85 -2.75
CA TRP A 52 -0.89 -8.90 -3.26
C TRP A 52 -1.17 -9.18 -4.74
N ALA A 53 -0.14 -9.05 -5.57
CA ALA A 53 -0.13 -9.50 -6.96
C ALA A 53 0.49 -10.89 -7.04
N TRP A 54 -0.21 -11.82 -7.69
CA TRP A 54 0.26 -13.18 -7.92
C TRP A 54 0.88 -13.29 -9.31
N PHE A 55 2.05 -13.92 -9.41
CA PHE A 55 2.71 -14.17 -10.70
C PHE A 55 2.59 -15.64 -11.11
N THR A 56 3.20 -16.54 -10.34
CA THR A 56 3.17 -17.99 -10.55
C THR A 56 3.39 -18.70 -9.22
N ASP A 57 2.84 -19.90 -9.07
CA ASP A 57 3.01 -20.74 -7.88
C ASP A 57 2.78 -19.96 -6.57
N ASN A 58 3.79 -19.94 -5.70
CA ASN A 58 3.80 -19.22 -4.43
C ASN A 58 4.58 -17.89 -4.50
N ILE A 59 4.78 -17.34 -5.70
CA ILE A 59 5.48 -16.07 -5.92
C ILE A 59 4.46 -14.94 -6.02
N TYR A 60 4.61 -13.98 -5.12
CA TYR A 60 3.78 -12.80 -5.02
C TYR A 60 4.65 -11.55 -4.87
N ASP A 61 4.13 -10.40 -5.28
CA ASP A 61 4.66 -9.09 -4.88
C ASP A 61 3.55 -8.28 -4.19
N LEU A 62 3.95 -7.39 -3.28
CA LEU A 62 3.06 -6.40 -2.69
C LEU A 62 3.08 -5.14 -3.56
N ASN A 63 1.97 -4.88 -4.24
CA ASN A 63 1.80 -3.68 -5.05
C ASN A 63 1.00 -2.64 -4.27
N LEU A 64 1.61 -1.47 -4.08
CA LEU A 64 1.01 -0.31 -3.45
C LEU A 64 0.66 0.76 -4.49
N PHE A 65 -0.35 1.56 -4.20
CA PHE A 65 -0.85 2.61 -5.07
C PHE A 65 -1.10 3.88 -4.26
N VAL A 66 -0.63 5.00 -4.79
CA VAL A 66 -0.88 6.34 -4.24
C VAL A 66 -1.35 7.27 -5.34
N PHE A 67 -2.39 8.04 -5.05
CA PHE A 67 -2.97 8.98 -6.01
C PHE A 67 -2.38 10.38 -5.81
N VAL A 68 -1.36 10.68 -6.62
CA VAL A 68 -0.79 12.03 -6.70
C VAL A 68 -1.81 12.98 -7.35
N GLY A 69 -2.50 12.49 -8.38
CA GLY A 69 -3.67 13.11 -8.98
C GLY A 69 -3.42 13.95 -10.23
N ASN A 70 -4.50 14.56 -10.73
CA ASN A 70 -4.49 15.43 -11.90
C ASN A 70 -4.50 16.91 -11.47
N TYR A 71 -3.35 17.41 -11.04
CA TYR A 71 -3.16 18.77 -10.55
C TYR A 71 -2.11 19.52 -11.38
N PRO A 72 -2.02 20.86 -11.30
CA PRO A 72 -0.85 21.59 -11.78
C PRO A 72 0.45 21.02 -11.20
N TYR A 73 1.54 21.08 -11.98
CA TYR A 73 2.79 20.38 -11.67
C TYR A 73 3.31 20.62 -10.25
N GLN A 74 3.30 21.88 -9.78
CA GLN A 74 3.80 22.21 -8.44
C GLN A 74 3.00 21.52 -7.32
N ILE A 75 1.68 21.44 -7.45
CA ILE A 75 0.81 20.78 -6.47
C ILE A 75 1.04 19.26 -6.51
N ALA A 76 1.10 18.69 -7.72
CA ALA A 76 1.39 17.27 -7.89
C ALA A 76 2.77 16.89 -7.35
N LYS A 77 3.78 17.75 -7.54
CA LYS A 77 5.14 17.54 -7.02
C LYS A 77 5.17 17.54 -5.49
N ASN A 78 4.53 18.52 -4.86
CA ASN A 78 4.46 18.57 -3.39
C ASN A 78 3.77 17.31 -2.83
N ARG A 79 2.66 16.88 -3.43
CA ARG A 79 1.96 15.64 -3.03
C ARG A 79 2.81 14.39 -3.24
N TYR A 80 3.53 14.30 -4.36
CA TYR A 80 4.46 13.21 -4.63
C TYR A 80 5.53 13.14 -3.54
N ASP A 81 6.13 14.28 -3.16
CA ASP A 81 7.17 14.34 -2.11
C ASP A 81 6.61 13.92 -0.75
N THR A 82 5.42 14.40 -0.40
CA THR A 82 4.71 13.95 0.80
C THR A 82 4.50 12.43 0.80
N PHE A 83 4.10 11.84 -0.32
CA PHE A 83 3.98 10.37 -0.40
C PHE A 83 5.34 9.68 -0.23
N VAL A 84 6.40 10.19 -0.83
CA VAL A 84 7.75 9.64 -0.66
C VAL A 84 8.14 9.58 0.81
N ASP A 85 7.83 10.64 1.57
CA ASP A 85 8.16 10.74 3.00
C ASP A 85 7.35 9.75 3.87
N ILE A 86 6.05 9.56 3.59
CA ILE A 86 5.18 8.71 4.43
C ILE A 86 5.23 7.21 4.07
N LEU A 87 5.61 6.87 2.83
CA LEU A 87 5.57 5.49 2.33
C LEU A 87 6.36 4.48 3.18
N PRO A 88 7.57 4.78 3.69
CA PRO A 88 8.29 3.87 4.57
C PRO A 88 7.49 3.50 5.83
N VAL A 89 6.77 4.46 6.41
CA VAL A 89 5.94 4.24 7.59
C VAL A 89 4.67 3.46 7.22
N ALA A 90 4.05 3.76 6.08
CA ALA A 90 2.90 3.00 5.57
C ALA A 90 3.26 1.51 5.34
N ILE A 91 4.40 1.26 4.70
CA ILE A 91 4.90 -0.09 4.42
C ILE A 91 5.16 -0.83 5.73
N THR A 92 5.86 -0.18 6.66
CA THR A 92 6.11 -0.73 8.01
C THR A 92 4.80 -1.09 8.71
N SER A 93 3.80 -0.23 8.62
CA SER A 93 2.48 -0.45 9.22
C SER A 93 1.76 -1.66 8.61
N ILE A 94 1.80 -1.82 7.28
CA ILE A 94 1.25 -2.99 6.59
C ILE A 94 1.96 -4.27 7.05
N VAL A 95 3.29 -4.28 6.98
CA VAL A 95 4.11 -5.47 7.27
C VAL A 95 3.94 -5.93 8.72
N ASN A 96 4.00 -5.00 9.68
CA ASN A 96 3.94 -5.35 11.10
C ASN A 96 2.51 -5.48 11.61
N GLY A 97 1.57 -4.70 11.07
CA GLY A 97 0.14 -4.84 11.39
C GLY A 97 -0.45 -6.16 10.91
N ASP A 98 0.16 -6.79 9.91
CA ASP A 98 -0.24 -8.08 9.35
C ASP A 98 0.78 -9.20 9.59
N ARG A 99 1.58 -9.08 10.66
CA ARG A 99 2.71 -9.96 10.92
C ARG A 99 2.33 -11.44 11.04
N VAL A 100 1.20 -11.74 11.68
CA VAL A 100 0.71 -13.13 11.84
C VAL A 100 0.45 -13.78 10.49
N PHE A 101 -0.09 -13.02 9.53
CA PHE A 101 -0.33 -13.49 8.17
C PHE A 101 0.99 -13.77 7.45
N LEU A 102 1.98 -12.88 7.55
CA LEU A 102 3.30 -13.05 6.93
C LEU A 102 4.08 -14.25 7.51
N ILE A 103 4.06 -14.44 8.83
CA ILE A 103 4.69 -15.59 9.48
C ILE A 103 4.01 -16.91 9.04
N SER A 104 2.69 -16.88 8.89
CA SER A 104 1.91 -18.04 8.45
C SER A 104 2.04 -18.34 6.95
N ASN A 105 2.56 -17.39 6.17
CA ASN A 105 2.78 -17.52 4.73
C ASN A 105 4.23 -17.14 4.35
N PRO A 106 5.24 -17.97 4.72
CA PRO A 106 6.65 -17.60 4.55
C PRO A 106 7.08 -17.32 3.11
N CYS A 107 6.33 -17.79 2.11
CA CYS A 107 6.57 -17.49 0.70
C CYS A 107 6.51 -15.97 0.39
N LEU A 108 5.80 -15.19 1.21
CA LEU A 108 5.64 -13.75 1.04
C LEU A 108 6.80 -12.93 1.60
N LEU A 109 7.68 -13.53 2.42
CA LEU A 109 8.75 -12.78 3.10
C LEU A 109 9.80 -12.23 2.13
N ASN A 110 9.98 -12.88 0.98
CA ASN A 110 10.90 -12.44 -0.09
C ASN A 110 10.19 -11.66 -1.20
N SER A 111 8.90 -11.38 -1.04
CA SER A 111 8.13 -10.60 -2.01
C SER A 111 8.66 -9.17 -2.10
N LYS A 112 8.72 -8.64 -3.32
CA LYS A 112 9.05 -7.23 -3.53
C LYS A 112 7.88 -6.34 -3.15
N ILE A 113 8.21 -5.10 -2.80
CA ILE A 113 7.26 -4.04 -2.55
C ILE A 113 7.45 -3.01 -3.65
N THR A 114 6.41 -2.80 -4.45
CA THR A 114 6.42 -1.74 -5.46
C THR A 114 5.34 -0.71 -5.16
N VAL A 115 5.62 0.56 -5.44
CA VAL A 115 4.65 1.64 -5.28
C VAL A 115 4.39 2.30 -6.62
N ARG A 116 3.13 2.28 -7.07
CA ARG A 116 2.66 3.01 -8.23
C ARG A 116 2.17 4.39 -7.82
N PHE A 117 2.90 5.41 -8.23
CA PHE A 117 2.46 6.80 -8.17
C PHE A 117 1.58 7.10 -9.38
N ILE A 118 0.33 7.48 -9.14
CA ILE A 118 -0.66 7.77 -10.18
C ILE A 118 -0.79 9.29 -10.31
N SER A 119 -0.29 9.84 -11.41
CA SER A 119 -0.30 11.28 -11.69
C SER A 119 -0.61 11.56 -13.16
N SER A 120 -1.13 12.75 -13.47
CA SER A 120 -1.23 13.24 -14.85
C SER A 120 0.10 13.68 -15.45
N HIS A 121 1.13 13.90 -14.64
CA HIS A 121 2.47 14.30 -15.10
C HIS A 121 3.36 13.08 -15.35
N PRO A 122 3.88 12.86 -16.57
CA PRO A 122 4.69 11.67 -16.89
C PRO A 122 5.91 11.45 -15.97
N THR A 123 6.54 12.53 -15.50
CA THR A 123 7.70 12.47 -14.61
C THR A 123 7.38 11.98 -13.20
N LEU A 124 6.12 12.14 -12.75
CA LEU A 124 5.64 11.70 -11.44
C LEU A 124 4.85 10.38 -11.53
N ASN A 125 4.36 10.02 -12.72
CA ASN A 125 3.51 8.86 -12.98
C ASN A 125 4.33 7.57 -13.19
N ARG A 126 4.98 7.10 -12.12
CA ARG A 126 5.97 6.01 -12.18
C ARG A 126 5.74 4.92 -11.14
N THR A 127 6.37 3.77 -11.34
CA THR A 127 6.43 2.70 -10.36
C THR A 127 7.84 2.66 -9.77
N VAL A 128 7.94 2.56 -8.44
CA VAL A 128 9.21 2.59 -7.70
C VAL A 128 9.33 1.33 -6.86
N ASP A 129 10.52 0.73 -6.83
CA ASP A 129 10.87 -0.39 -5.95
C ASP A 129 11.23 0.15 -4.57
N TYR A 130 10.61 -0.41 -3.52
CA TYR A 130 10.83 -0.05 -2.12
C TYR A 130 11.55 -1.15 -1.32
N GLY A 131 12.04 -2.19 -1.97
CA GLY A 131 12.72 -3.32 -1.33
C GLY A 131 11.80 -4.52 -1.12
N ASN A 132 12.16 -5.40 -0.18
CA ASN A 132 11.43 -6.63 0.10
C ASN A 132 10.71 -6.56 1.44
N ILE A 133 9.68 -7.38 1.61
CA ILE A 133 8.90 -7.46 2.87
C ILE A 133 9.78 -7.62 4.11
N ARG A 134 10.82 -8.47 4.03
CA ARG A 134 11.77 -8.71 5.11
C ARG A 134 12.50 -7.46 5.61
N ASP A 135 12.69 -6.46 4.76
CA ASP A 135 13.42 -5.24 5.11
C ASP A 135 12.62 -4.34 6.06
N PHE A 136 11.33 -4.63 6.24
CA PHE A 136 10.38 -3.85 7.06
C PHE A 136 9.81 -4.63 8.26
N ILE A 137 10.37 -5.80 8.57
CA ILE A 137 9.96 -6.58 9.76
C ILE A 137 10.79 -6.11 10.96
N PHE A 138 10.11 -5.69 12.02
CA PHE A 138 10.74 -5.27 13.28
C PHE A 138 10.43 -6.24 14.44
#